data_AF-A0A1B8Y2K6-F1
#
_entry.id   AF-A0A1B8Y2K6-F1
#
_cell.length_a   1.000
_cell.length_b   1.000
_cell.length_c   1.000
_cell.angle_alpha   90.00
_cell.angle_beta   90.00
_cell.angle_gamma   90.00
#
_symmetry.space_group_name_H-M   'P 1'
#
loop_
_entity.id
_entity.type
_entity.pdbx_description
1 polymer ?
#
loop_
_entity_poly.entity_id
_entity_poly.type
_entity_poly.pdbx_seq_one_letter_code
_entity_poly.pdbx_strand_id
1 'polypeptide(L)'
;PTTLRCNISGYFPDALTVTWLRKGAKSEGLTEVPNTHPYIQPHKQPDSTYSCTASLIIYPSLRDQGAEYICRVAHPSLGEPIDTSTGRIKVMGESIH
;
A
#
# COMPACT_ATOMS: atom_id res chain seq x y z
N PRO A 1 13.94 5.25 6.98
CA PRO A 1 12.61 4.61 6.82
C PRO A 1 11.74 5.46 5.90
N THR A 2 10.84 4.85 5.15
CA THR A 2 9.91 5.55 4.25
C THR A 2 8.50 5.06 4.54
N THR A 3 7.55 5.99 4.65
CA THR A 3 6.13 5.66 4.87
C THR A 3 5.38 5.77 3.56
N LEU A 4 4.86 4.65 3.07
CA LEU A 4 3.93 4.57 1.96
C LEU A 4 2.51 4.80 2.47
N ARG A 5 1.69 5.48 1.68
CA ARG A 5 0.30 5.79 2.01
C ARG A 5 -0.60 5.42 0.85
N CYS A 6 -1.74 4.84 1.19
CA CYS A 6 -2.80 4.47 0.25
C CYS A 6 -4.10 5.10 0.76
N ASN A 7 -4.62 6.07 0.01
CA ASN A 7 -5.85 6.77 0.35
C ASN A 7 -7.03 6.04 -0.28
N ILE A 8 -8.03 5.71 0.53
CA ILE A 8 -9.20 4.92 0.15
C ILE A 8 -10.42 5.70 0.59
N SER A 9 -11.40 5.88 -0.30
CA SER A 9 -12.60 6.68 -0.02
C SER A 9 -13.83 6.11 -0.74
N GLY A 10 -15.01 6.53 -0.28
CA GLY A 10 -16.28 6.17 -0.92
C GLY A 10 -16.74 4.72 -0.68
N TYR A 11 -16.25 4.07 0.38
CA TYR A 11 -16.58 2.66 0.66
C TYR A 11 -17.60 2.51 1.78
N PHE A 12 -18.47 1.50 1.68
CA PHE A 12 -19.43 1.11 2.72
C PHE A 12 -19.84 -0.35 2.52
N PRO A 13 -19.93 -1.20 3.56
CA PRO A 13 -19.72 -0.91 4.99
C PRO A 13 -18.23 -0.77 5.36
N ASP A 14 -17.91 -0.49 6.62
CA ASP A 14 -16.54 -0.46 7.15
C ASP A 14 -15.98 -1.88 7.34
N ALA A 15 -15.73 -2.56 6.22
CA ALA A 15 -15.34 -3.96 6.16
C ALA A 15 -14.28 -4.22 5.07
N LEU A 16 -13.41 -3.23 4.81
CA LEU A 16 -12.32 -3.38 3.85
C LEU A 16 -11.18 -4.23 4.42
N THR A 17 -10.41 -4.84 3.52
CA THR A 17 -9.13 -5.49 3.82
C THR A 17 -8.06 -4.86 2.94
N VAL A 18 -6.95 -4.44 3.56
CA VAL A 18 -5.79 -3.91 2.83
C VAL A 18 -4.63 -4.88 2.95
N THR A 19 -4.04 -5.24 1.81
CA THR A 19 -2.82 -6.04 1.73
C THR A 19 -1.76 -5.24 0.98
N TRP A 20 -0.52 -5.24 1.46
CA TRP A 20 0.60 -4.66 0.74
C TRP A 20 1.37 -5.74 0.01
N LEU A 21 1.58 -5.56 -1.29
CA LEU A 21 2.38 -6.44 -2.14
C LEU A 21 3.64 -5.72 -2.60
N ARG A 22 4.72 -6.46 -2.80
CA ARG A 22 5.97 -5.98 -3.40
C ARG A 22 6.15 -6.62 -4.76
N LYS A 23 6.45 -5.79 -5.76
CA LYS A 23 6.93 -6.21 -7.09
C LYS A 23 8.43 -5.91 -7.18
N GLY A 24 9.23 -6.93 -7.47
CA GLY A 24 10.69 -6.76 -7.57
C GLY A 24 11.09 -6.01 -8.85
N ALA A 25 12.20 -5.27 -8.82
CA ALA A 25 12.66 -4.49 -9.99
C ALA A 25 12.93 -5.34 -11.25
N LYS A 26 13.26 -6.62 -11.07
CA LYS A 26 13.54 -7.60 -12.14
C LYS A 26 12.58 -8.80 -12.10
N SER A 27 11.54 -8.74 -11.28
CA SER A 27 10.60 -9.85 -11.08
C SER A 27 9.18 -9.35 -11.35
N GLU A 28 8.47 -10.06 -12.22
CA GLU A 28 7.04 -9.83 -12.43
C GLU A 28 6.19 -10.37 -11.28
N GLY A 29 6.75 -11.23 -10.43
CA GLY A 29 6.06 -11.83 -9.30
C GLY A 29 5.70 -10.82 -8.21
N LEU A 30 4.45 -10.87 -7.76
CA LEU A 30 3.97 -10.16 -6.57
C LEU A 30 4.20 -11.02 -5.33
N THR A 31 4.75 -10.42 -4.28
CA THR A 31 4.94 -11.08 -2.99
C THR A 31 4.29 -10.24 -1.91
N GLU A 32 3.49 -10.84 -1.05
CA GLU A 32 2.94 -10.14 0.11
C GLU A 32 4.06 -9.64 1.03
N VAL A 33 3.93 -8.42 1.51
CA VAL A 33 4.87 -7.87 2.50
C VAL A 33 4.50 -8.46 3.86
N PRO A 34 5.38 -9.25 4.50
CA PRO A 34 5.04 -9.94 5.74
C PRO A 34 4.86 -8.95 6.91
N ASN A 35 4.05 -9.35 7.89
CA ASN A 35 3.81 -8.62 9.15
C ASN A 35 3.26 -7.20 8.98
N THR A 36 2.68 -6.87 7.83
CA THR A 36 1.98 -5.60 7.67
C THR A 36 0.62 -5.71 8.33
N HIS A 37 0.50 -5.17 9.54
CA HIS A 37 -0.80 -4.70 10.04
C HIS A 37 -0.93 -3.26 9.54
N PRO A 38 -1.49 -3.02 8.34
CA PRO A 38 -1.64 -1.67 7.85
C PRO A 38 -2.42 -0.88 8.89
N TYR A 39 -1.85 0.25 9.29
CA TYR A 39 -2.57 1.16 10.15
C TYR A 39 -3.68 1.80 9.31
N ILE A 40 -4.93 1.51 9.65
CA ILE A 40 -6.13 1.99 8.95
C ILE A 40 -6.93 2.80 9.96
N GLN A 41 -7.20 4.05 9.63
CA GLN A 41 -8.09 4.92 10.41
C GLN A 41 -9.34 5.24 9.58
N PRO A 42 -10.42 4.43 9.70
CA PRO A 42 -11.66 4.73 9.03
C PRO A 42 -12.32 5.95 9.66
N HIS A 43 -12.83 6.84 8.81
CA HIS A 43 -13.61 8.01 9.22
C HIS A 43 -14.83 8.13 8.32
N LYS A 44 -15.99 8.30 8.95
CA LYS A 44 -17.27 8.44 8.27
C LYS A 44 -17.38 9.82 7.62
N GLN A 45 -17.83 9.85 6.37
CA GLN A 45 -18.01 11.04 5.56
C GLN A 45 -19.46 11.58 5.65
N PRO A 46 -19.69 12.86 5.26
CA PRO A 46 -21.04 13.42 5.18
C PRO A 46 -21.99 12.69 4.22
N ASP A 47 -21.46 12.05 3.18
CA ASP A 47 -22.21 11.24 2.21
C ASP A 47 -22.57 9.83 2.72
N SER A 48 -22.35 9.55 4.01
CA SER A 48 -22.57 8.26 4.66
C SER A 48 -21.65 7.12 4.21
N THR A 49 -20.61 7.41 3.44
CA THR A 49 -19.52 6.47 3.14
C THR A 49 -18.38 6.59 4.17
N TYR A 50 -17.37 5.74 4.06
CA TYR A 50 -16.14 5.80 4.83
C TYR A 50 -14.96 6.21 3.95
N SER A 51 -13.94 6.76 4.59
CA SER A 51 -12.62 6.97 4.01
C SER A 51 -11.55 6.55 5.01
N CYS A 52 -10.37 6.19 4.54
CA CYS A 52 -9.22 5.87 5.38
C CYS A 52 -7.91 6.06 4.63
N THR A 53 -6.82 6.14 5.37
CA THR A 53 -5.46 6.01 4.82
C THR A 53 -4.81 4.77 5.40
N ALA A 54 -4.42 3.83 4.55
CA ALA A 54 -3.59 2.71 4.94
C ALA A 54 -2.11 3.11 4.82
N SER A 55 -1.33 2.88 5.87
CA SER A 55 0.10 3.21 5.89
C SER A 55 0.98 1.97 6.02
N LEU A 56 2.10 1.97 5.30
CA LEU A 56 3.16 0.96 5.41
C LEU A 56 4.52 1.64 5.61
N ILE A 57 5.22 1.30 6.69
CA ILE A 57 6.60 1.72 6.90
C ILE A 57 7.52 0.67 6.28
N ILE A 58 8.38 1.11 5.37
CA ILE A 58 9.44 0.30 4.78
C ILE A 58 10.81 0.84 5.18
N TYR A 59 11.81 -0.03 5.11
CA TYR A 59 13.22 0.31 5.28
C TYR A 59 13.92 0.00 3.95
N PRO A 60 13.85 0.91 2.96
CA PRO A 60 14.39 0.65 1.64
C PRO A 60 15.90 0.42 1.73
N SER A 61 16.36 -0.60 1.01
CA SER A 61 17.77 -0.90 0.81
C SER A 61 18.09 -0.81 -0.68
N LEU A 62 19.37 -0.85 -1.06
CA LEU A 62 19.75 -0.88 -2.49
C LEU A 62 19.09 -2.04 -3.28
N ARG A 63 18.65 -3.11 -2.59
CA ARG A 63 17.89 -4.22 -3.20
C ARG A 63 16.46 -3.85 -3.61
N ASP A 64 15.94 -2.75 -3.08
CA ASP A 64 14.62 -2.22 -3.38
C ASP A 64 14.66 -1.16 -4.50
N GLN A 65 15.84 -0.85 -5.04
CA GLN A 65 16.00 0.05 -6.16
C GLN A 65 15.17 -0.44 -7.36
N GLY A 66 14.18 0.35 -7.77
CA GLY A 66 13.27 0.02 -8.86
C GLY A 66 12.17 -0.97 -8.50
N ALA A 67 12.05 -1.39 -7.22
CA ALA A 67 10.91 -2.15 -6.75
C ALA A 67 9.65 -1.27 -6.71
N GLU A 68 8.48 -1.90 -6.71
CA GLU A 68 7.19 -1.24 -6.53
C GLU A 68 6.46 -1.86 -5.35
N TYR A 69 5.69 -1.04 -4.65
CA TYR A 69 4.78 -1.50 -3.62
C TYR A 69 3.35 -1.24 -4.09
N ILE A 70 2.48 -2.22 -3.89
CA ILE A 70 1.10 -2.19 -4.32
C ILE A 70 0.22 -2.29 -3.09
N CYS A 71 -0.66 -1.31 -2.94
CA CYS A 71 -1.78 -1.36 -2.02
C CYS A 71 -2.92 -2.09 -2.71
N ARG A 72 -3.25 -3.29 -2.23
CA ARG A 72 -4.40 -4.07 -2.69
C ARG A 72 -5.55 -3.92 -1.70
N VAL A 73 -6.69 -3.45 -2.19
CA VAL A 73 -7.89 -3.20 -1.39
C VAL A 73 -8.99 -4.16 -1.81
N ALA A 74 -9.40 -5.03 -0.90
CA ALA A 74 -10.59 -5.87 -1.05
C ALA A 74 -11.74 -5.31 -0.21
N HIS A 75 -12.96 -5.39 -0.71
CA HIS A 75 -14.15 -4.91 0.00
C HIS A 75 -15.39 -5.72 -0.47
N PRO A 76 -16.38 -6.01 0.39
CA PRO A 76 -17.55 -6.81 0.01
C PRO A 76 -18.40 -6.26 -1.15
N SER A 77 -18.32 -4.96 -1.44
CA SER A 77 -19.02 -4.33 -2.57
C SER A 77 -18.28 -4.49 -3.91
N LEU A 78 -17.03 -4.96 -3.88
CA LEU A 78 -16.20 -5.18 -5.05
C LEU A 78 -16.23 -6.66 -5.46
N GLY A 79 -16.37 -6.94 -6.76
CA GLY A 79 -16.21 -8.29 -7.29
C GLY A 79 -14.75 -8.77 -7.29
N GLU A 80 -13.81 -7.84 -7.45
CA GLU A 80 -12.36 -8.09 -7.42
C GLU A 80 -11.62 -6.98 -6.64
N PRO A 81 -10.46 -7.27 -6.04
CA PRO A 81 -9.65 -6.25 -5.36
C PRO A 81 -9.14 -5.16 -6.30
N ILE A 82 -8.99 -3.94 -5.79
CA ILE A 82 -8.38 -2.82 -6.50
C ILE A 82 -6.92 -2.65 -6.08
N ASP A 83 -6.03 -2.50 -7.06
CA ASP A 83 -4.60 -2.31 -6.84
C ASP A 83 -4.17 -0.87 -7.14
N THR A 84 -3.37 -0.29 -6.25
CA THR A 84 -2.68 1.00 -6.48
C THR A 84 -1.18 0.83 -6.26
N SER A 85 -0.37 1.14 -7.27
CA SER A 85 1.10 1.06 -7.18
C SER A 85 1.70 2.40 -6.72
N THR A 86 2.78 2.32 -5.93
CA THR A 86 3.65 3.47 -5.62
C THR A 86 4.49 3.93 -6.82
N GLY A 87 4.48 3.15 -7.91
CA GLY A 87 5.49 3.22 -8.94
C GLY A 87 6.86 2.76 -8.43
N ARG A 88 7.86 2.82 -9.32
CA ARG A 88 9.23 2.40 -9.00
C ARG A 88 9.88 3.34 -8.00
N ILE A 89 10.26 2.81 -6.84
CA ILE A 89 10.96 3.60 -5.83
C ILE A 89 12.44 3.75 -6.18
N LYS A 90 12.99 4.92 -5.91
CA LYS A 90 14.44 5.20 -5.98
C LYS A 90 14.98 5.27 -4.55
N VAL A 91 15.94 4.42 -4.23
CA VAL A 91 16.65 4.47 -2.96
C VAL A 91 17.79 5.46 -3.13
N MET A 92 17.68 6.62 -2.49
CA MET A 92 18.79 7.56 -2.41
C MET A 92 19.88 6.91 -1.56
N GLY A 93 20.97 6.48 -2.18
CA GLY A 93 22.14 6.04 -1.43
C GLY A 93 22.67 7.22 -0.61
N GLU A 94 22.87 7.02 0.68
CA GLU A 94 23.77 7.90 1.43
C GLU A 94 25.16 7.70 0.80
N SER A 95 25.62 8.69 0.02
CA SER A 95 27.03 8.82 -0.30
C SER A 95 27.76 9.10 1.01
N ILE A 96 28.25 8.04 1.66
CA ILE A 96 29.35 8.16 2.60
C ILE A 96 30.58 8.53 1.77
N HIS A 97 30.99 9.81 1.86
CA HIS A 97 32.32 10.24 1.46
C HIS A 97 33.23 10.20 2.70
#